data_AF-A0A4R2I2L0-F1
#
_entry.id   AF-A0A4R2I2L0-F1
#
_cell.length_a   1.000
_cell.length_b   1.000
_cell.length_c   1.000
_cell.angle_alpha   90.00
_cell.angle_beta   90.00
_cell.angle_gamma   90.00
#
_symmetry.space_group_name_H-M   'P 1'
#
loop_
_entity.id
_entity.type
_entity.pdbx_description
1 polymer ?
#
loop_
_entity_poly.entity_id
_entity_poly.type
_entity_poly.pdbx_seq_one_letter_code
_entity_poly.pdbx_strand_id
1 'polypeptide(L)'
;MLILPLHRAPTRANFPWVTLALVLVNAFVFLALQQRDDARQAHALDTYMERGLPQWEFPAYRDWLARHVDDRRRGMFERLASDGRDPRRAAAVLQSDDAFVAALHDGTAFAADARGIDEWREARAEFDRLWDRSFTERWKLRQSEIAPARILGSMFLHGSIGHLLGNMLFLALLGLLVEGALGHGLFLAVYLLGGAGAALASLAWHWGESGSLVGASGAIASLMGAYCVLWGRRKVRFFWWFFVVFDYVKAPALVLLPAWLGWEVLQLAFVHGSNVAFEAHAGGIVCGAVLALAVRRLGWERVEFLDEDAIAEAADADDALLAQAQAHVGRLEIGAARALLEPLAGRRPDDLAVRVALYRCARYEPGMPRLDDAARAVLGLALRAAADLREQKAVYDDYVKAAPGRGLPLAPVRQVALARCWPTIGAGAAAVELLGGLAARAPATPGLAAAMLQVARDLHERRENGPARAALAQVATLWPGSAEADKARLLLAAGA
;
A
#
# COMPACT_ATOMS: atom_id res chain seq x y z
N MET A 1 -9.70 5.54 20.41
CA MET A 1 -8.37 5.62 19.76
C MET A 1 -8.46 4.88 18.44
N LEU A 2 -8.38 5.58 17.30
CA LEU A 2 -8.36 4.95 15.98
C LEU A 2 -6.91 4.91 15.52
N ILE A 3 -6.43 3.71 15.20
CA ILE A 3 -5.09 3.52 14.66
C ILE A 3 -5.18 3.35 13.15
N LEU A 4 -4.69 4.31 12.37
CA LEU A 4 -4.68 4.24 10.90
C LEU A 4 -3.23 4.16 10.38
N PRO A 5 -2.88 3.12 9.60
CA PRO A 5 -1.57 3.06 8.97
C PRO A 5 -1.61 3.84 7.64
N LEU A 6 -1.44 5.16 7.69
CA LEU A 6 -1.34 6.00 6.49
C LEU A 6 0.12 6.08 6.04
N HIS A 7 0.46 5.42 4.93
CA HIS A 7 1.82 5.41 4.38
C HIS A 7 2.07 6.48 3.29
N ARG A 8 1.04 6.95 2.57
CA ARG A 8 1.18 7.99 1.52
C ARG A 8 -0.06 8.87 1.38
N ALA A 9 0.13 10.06 0.79
CA ALA A 9 -0.98 10.79 0.19
C ALA A 9 -1.55 9.97 -1.00
N PRO A 10 -2.88 9.82 -1.11
CA PRO A 10 -3.49 9.06 -2.19
C PRO A 10 -3.23 9.71 -3.55
N THR A 11 -2.65 8.93 -4.46
CA THR A 11 -2.51 9.18 -5.90
C THR A 11 -3.34 8.14 -6.65
N ARG A 12 -3.68 8.35 -7.92
CA ARG A 12 -4.46 7.37 -8.70
C ARG A 12 -3.81 5.98 -8.76
N ALA A 13 -2.47 5.90 -8.70
CA ALA A 13 -1.71 4.65 -8.85
C ALA A 13 -1.57 3.84 -7.54
N ASN A 14 -1.73 4.47 -6.38
CA ASN A 14 -1.65 3.82 -5.06
C ASN A 14 -2.96 3.92 -4.26
N PHE A 15 -4.02 4.47 -4.85
CA PHE A 15 -5.33 4.52 -4.22
C PHE A 15 -5.89 3.11 -4.09
N PRO A 16 -6.42 2.69 -2.93
CA PRO A 16 -6.87 1.32 -2.68
C PRO A 16 -8.27 1.09 -3.28
N TRP A 17 -8.36 1.08 -4.62
CA TRP A 17 -9.61 0.96 -5.36
C TRP A 17 -10.37 -0.32 -5.04
N VAL A 18 -9.66 -1.44 -4.89
CA VAL A 18 -10.28 -2.73 -4.61
C VAL A 18 -10.80 -2.78 -3.19
N THR A 19 -10.03 -2.27 -2.23
CA THR A 19 -10.49 -2.13 -0.83
C THR A 19 -11.76 -1.29 -0.76
N LEU A 20 -11.78 -0.12 -1.43
CA LEU A 20 -12.97 0.72 -1.48
C LEU A 20 -14.15 -0.01 -2.13
N ALA A 21 -13.93 -0.69 -3.25
CA ALA A 21 -14.97 -1.46 -3.93
C ALA A 21 -15.54 -2.56 -3.02
N LEU A 22 -14.68 -3.32 -2.32
CA LEU A 22 -15.12 -4.35 -1.38
C LEU A 22 -15.93 -3.73 -0.23
N VAL A 23 -15.51 -2.59 0.33
CA VAL A 23 -16.28 -1.89 1.36
C VAL A 23 -17.67 -1.50 0.86
N LEU A 24 -17.75 -0.92 -0.34
CA LEU A 24 -19.01 -0.51 -0.95
C LEU A 24 -19.92 -1.70 -1.27
N VAL A 25 -19.36 -2.82 -1.76
CA VAL A 25 -20.13 -4.05 -2.03
C VAL A 25 -20.71 -4.62 -0.74
N ASN A 26 -19.92 -4.73 0.33
CA ASN A 26 -20.40 -5.22 1.62
C ASN A 26 -21.49 -4.31 2.20
N ALA A 27 -21.30 -2.99 2.11
CA ALA A 27 -22.30 -2.02 2.55
C ALA A 27 -23.59 -2.14 1.72
N PHE A 28 -23.49 -2.30 0.39
CA PHE A 28 -24.65 -2.49 -0.48
C PHE A 28 -25.40 -3.78 -0.15
N VAL A 29 -24.69 -4.91 0.01
CA VAL A 29 -25.30 -6.20 0.36
C VAL A 29 -26.09 -6.08 1.67
N PHE A 30 -25.48 -5.49 2.70
CA PHE A 30 -26.14 -5.33 3.99
C PHE A 30 -27.32 -4.35 3.96
N LEU A 31 -27.11 -3.15 3.40
CA LEU A 31 -28.10 -2.07 3.45
C LEU A 31 -29.24 -2.19 2.44
N ALA A 32 -29.00 -2.87 1.31
CA ALA A 32 -30.00 -3.02 0.24
C ALA A 32 -30.58 -4.44 0.16
N LEU A 33 -29.76 -5.48 0.26
CA LEU A 33 -30.21 -6.86 0.03
C LEU A 33 -30.68 -7.55 1.32
N GLN A 34 -29.96 -7.33 2.43
CA GLN A 34 -30.31 -7.90 3.76
C GLN A 34 -31.30 -7.05 4.56
N GLN A 35 -31.63 -5.82 4.12
CA GLN A 35 -32.45 -4.85 4.87
C GLN A 35 -33.79 -5.40 5.38
N ARG A 36 -34.38 -6.35 4.66
CA ARG A 36 -35.71 -6.93 4.98
C ARG A 36 -35.64 -8.38 5.43
N ASP A 37 -34.45 -8.94 5.67
CA ASP A 37 -34.31 -10.35 6.00
C ASP A 37 -35.00 -10.70 7.33
N ASP A 38 -34.85 -9.87 8.36
CA ASP A 38 -35.53 -10.09 9.66
C ASP A 38 -37.06 -10.13 9.49
N ALA A 39 -37.62 -9.21 8.71
CA ALA A 39 -39.07 -9.15 8.45
C ALA A 39 -39.54 -10.35 7.59
N ARG A 40 -38.74 -10.78 6.61
CA ARG A 40 -39.05 -11.95 5.77
C ARG A 40 -39.00 -13.24 6.58
N GLN A 41 -37.99 -13.39 7.44
CA GLN A 41 -37.85 -14.55 8.33
C GLN A 41 -38.96 -14.58 9.37
N ALA A 42 -39.28 -13.44 9.99
CA ALA A 42 -40.41 -13.34 10.92
C ALA A 42 -41.73 -13.74 10.25
N HIS A 43 -42.00 -13.22 9.04
CA HIS A 43 -43.19 -13.58 8.27
C HIS A 43 -43.23 -15.08 7.93
N ALA A 44 -42.11 -15.67 7.50
CA ALA A 44 -42.03 -17.10 7.24
C ALA A 44 -42.33 -17.92 8.50
N LEU A 45 -41.78 -17.52 9.66
CA LEU A 45 -42.04 -18.19 10.94
C LEU A 45 -43.47 -18.01 11.43
N ASP A 46 -44.10 -16.86 11.18
CA ASP A 46 -45.50 -16.63 11.49
C ASP A 46 -46.38 -17.57 10.62
N THR A 47 -46.14 -17.63 9.31
CA THR A 47 -46.84 -18.58 8.41
C THR A 47 -46.58 -20.04 8.80
N TYR A 48 -45.37 -20.37 9.25
CA TYR A 48 -45.03 -21.70 9.76
C TYR A 48 -45.91 -22.10 10.96
N MET A 49 -46.16 -21.16 11.87
CA MET A 49 -47.07 -21.36 13.00
C MET A 49 -48.53 -21.45 12.55
N GLU A 50 -48.98 -20.52 11.69
CA GLU A 50 -50.36 -20.42 11.21
C GLU A 50 -50.81 -21.66 10.42
N ARG A 51 -49.90 -22.23 9.62
CA ARG A 51 -50.14 -23.45 8.84
C ARG A 51 -50.02 -24.74 9.68
N GLY A 52 -49.71 -24.63 10.97
CA GLY A 52 -49.68 -25.75 11.89
C GLY A 52 -48.50 -26.70 11.74
N LEU A 53 -47.43 -26.32 11.02
CA LEU A 53 -46.24 -27.18 10.82
C LEU A 53 -45.64 -27.79 12.12
N PRO A 54 -45.63 -27.08 13.28
CA PRO A 54 -45.11 -27.64 14.53
C PRO A 54 -45.71 -28.99 14.94
N GLN A 55 -46.97 -29.27 14.58
CA GLN A 55 -47.64 -30.51 15.00
C GLN A 55 -46.99 -31.77 14.39
N TRP A 56 -46.35 -31.62 13.23
CA TRP A 56 -45.58 -32.68 12.58
C TRP A 56 -44.09 -32.57 12.90
N GLU A 57 -43.52 -31.38 12.76
CA GLU A 57 -42.06 -31.21 12.78
C GLU A 57 -41.46 -31.23 14.18
N PHE A 58 -42.15 -30.75 15.22
CA PHE A 58 -41.57 -30.72 16.58
C PHE A 58 -41.40 -32.12 17.18
N PRO A 59 -42.38 -33.05 17.07
CA PRO A 59 -42.17 -34.44 17.47
C PRO A 59 -41.06 -35.12 16.66
N ALA A 60 -41.07 -34.95 15.33
CA ALA A 60 -40.04 -35.52 14.46
C ALA A 60 -38.64 -35.00 14.82
N TYR A 61 -38.52 -33.71 15.14
CA TYR A 61 -37.25 -33.12 15.53
C TYR A 61 -36.78 -33.58 16.91
N ARG A 62 -37.69 -33.79 17.87
CA ARG A 62 -37.35 -34.43 19.14
C ARG A 62 -36.76 -35.82 18.94
N ASP A 63 -37.37 -36.62 18.07
CA ASP A 63 -36.89 -37.97 17.77
C ASP A 63 -35.58 -37.93 16.98
N TRP A 64 -35.37 -36.91 16.15
CA TRP A 64 -34.10 -36.65 15.47
C TRP A 64 -32.98 -36.34 16.46
N LEU A 65 -33.22 -35.38 17.37
CA LEU A 65 -32.30 -35.03 18.45
C LEU A 65 -32.06 -36.20 19.41
N ALA A 66 -33.04 -37.10 19.58
CA ALA A 66 -32.89 -38.36 20.32
C ALA A 66 -31.83 -39.29 19.73
N ARG A 67 -31.71 -39.28 18.40
CA ARG A 67 -30.90 -40.23 17.64
C ARG A 67 -29.54 -39.69 17.21
N HIS A 68 -29.40 -38.38 17.04
CA HIS A 68 -28.25 -37.80 16.34
C HIS A 68 -27.46 -36.75 17.15
N VAL A 69 -27.96 -36.28 18.30
CA VAL A 69 -27.40 -35.09 18.98
C VAL A 69 -27.38 -35.28 20.51
N ASP A 70 -26.45 -34.58 21.17
CA ASP A 70 -26.27 -34.58 22.63
C ASP A 70 -27.46 -33.99 23.42
N ASP A 71 -27.66 -34.47 24.65
CA ASP A 71 -28.83 -34.19 25.51
C ASP A 71 -29.03 -32.69 25.79
N ARG A 72 -27.95 -31.90 25.72
CA ARG A 72 -27.99 -30.44 25.92
C ARG A 72 -28.83 -29.72 24.86
N ARG A 73 -28.70 -30.07 23.58
CA ARG A 73 -29.47 -29.43 22.49
C ARG A 73 -30.94 -29.85 22.55
N ARG A 74 -31.21 -31.12 22.87
CA ARG A 74 -32.58 -31.62 23.14
C ARG A 74 -33.24 -30.81 24.25
N GLY A 75 -32.59 -30.68 25.40
CA GLY A 75 -33.13 -29.92 26.53
C GLY A 75 -33.25 -28.41 26.28
N MET A 76 -32.49 -27.84 25.34
CA MET A 76 -32.68 -26.45 24.89
C MET A 76 -33.92 -26.30 24.01
N PHE A 77 -34.05 -27.17 23.00
CA PHE A 77 -35.22 -27.17 22.12
C PHE A 77 -36.51 -27.42 22.91
N GLU A 78 -36.52 -28.40 23.81
CA GLU A 78 -37.68 -28.69 24.66
C GLU A 78 -38.09 -27.50 25.52
N ARG A 79 -37.13 -26.79 26.11
CA ARG A 79 -37.41 -25.54 26.85
C ARG A 79 -38.04 -24.50 25.95
N LEU A 80 -37.50 -24.27 24.75
CA LEU A 80 -38.06 -23.29 23.82
C LEU A 80 -39.45 -23.68 23.30
N ALA A 81 -39.66 -24.96 23.01
CA ALA A 81 -40.93 -25.49 22.52
C ALA A 81 -42.03 -25.46 23.60
N SER A 82 -41.64 -25.59 24.89
CA SER A 82 -42.56 -25.58 26.03
C SER A 82 -42.75 -24.21 26.69
N ASP A 83 -41.85 -23.23 26.44
CA ASP A 83 -41.87 -21.90 27.10
C ASP A 83 -43.16 -21.11 26.84
N GLY A 84 -43.95 -21.48 25.82
CA GLY A 84 -45.28 -20.92 25.52
C GLY A 84 -45.32 -19.44 25.13
N ARG A 85 -44.25 -18.68 25.43
CA ARG A 85 -44.11 -17.24 25.19
C ARG A 85 -43.87 -16.91 23.73
N ASP A 86 -43.07 -17.72 23.03
CA ASP A 86 -42.77 -17.52 21.61
C ASP A 86 -42.32 -18.82 20.93
N PRO A 87 -43.25 -19.66 20.44
CA PRO A 87 -42.94 -20.94 19.81
C PRO A 87 -42.12 -20.79 18.51
N ARG A 88 -42.07 -19.58 17.93
CA ARG A 88 -41.24 -19.27 16.74
C ARG A 88 -39.76 -19.46 17.00
N ARG A 89 -39.30 -19.32 18.26
CA ARG A 89 -37.90 -19.55 18.63
C ARG A 89 -37.51 -21.02 18.52
N ALA A 90 -38.40 -21.93 18.91
CA ALA A 90 -38.19 -23.37 18.74
C ALA A 90 -38.13 -23.72 17.25
N ALA A 91 -39.06 -23.16 16.46
CA ALA A 91 -39.03 -23.31 15.01
C ALA A 91 -37.73 -22.79 14.41
N ALA A 92 -37.27 -21.60 14.77
CA ALA A 92 -36.00 -21.04 14.25
C ALA A 92 -34.78 -21.94 14.57
N VAL A 93 -34.73 -22.55 15.77
CA VAL A 93 -33.69 -23.53 16.12
C VAL A 93 -33.77 -24.76 15.23
N LEU A 94 -34.96 -25.32 15.02
CA LEU A 94 -35.17 -26.45 14.13
C LEU A 94 -34.75 -26.13 12.69
N GLN A 95 -35.15 -24.96 12.15
CA GLN A 95 -34.78 -24.54 10.80
C GLN A 95 -33.28 -24.24 10.64
N SER A 96 -32.55 -24.05 11.74
CA SER A 96 -31.09 -23.92 11.72
C SER A 96 -30.35 -25.26 11.67
N ASP A 97 -31.08 -26.38 11.78
CA ASP A 97 -30.54 -27.73 11.68
C ASP A 97 -30.65 -28.27 10.25
N ASP A 98 -29.66 -27.91 9.42
CA ASP A 98 -29.66 -28.25 7.99
C ASP A 98 -29.77 -29.75 7.71
N ALA A 99 -29.21 -30.60 8.57
CA ALA A 99 -29.30 -32.06 8.42
C ALA A 99 -30.73 -32.56 8.62
N PHE A 100 -31.44 -32.00 9.61
CA PHE A 100 -32.84 -32.31 9.83
C PHE A 100 -33.74 -31.72 8.73
N VAL A 101 -33.49 -30.48 8.30
CA VAL A 101 -34.23 -29.86 7.19
C VAL A 101 -34.04 -30.64 5.89
N ALA A 102 -32.85 -31.17 5.62
CA ALA A 102 -32.63 -32.09 4.50
C ALA A 102 -33.46 -33.38 4.66
N ALA A 103 -33.48 -33.97 5.86
CA ALA A 103 -34.30 -35.16 6.14
C ALA A 103 -35.82 -34.89 5.99
N LEU A 104 -36.28 -33.69 6.31
CA LEU A 104 -37.67 -33.25 6.06
C LEU A 104 -37.95 -33.24 4.55
N HIS A 105 -37.10 -32.60 3.75
CA HIS A 105 -37.28 -32.51 2.29
C HIS A 105 -37.19 -33.88 1.60
N ASP A 106 -36.31 -34.76 2.07
CA ASP A 106 -36.16 -36.13 1.55
C ASP A 106 -37.29 -37.07 2.03
N GLY A 107 -38.17 -36.60 2.92
CA GLY A 107 -39.26 -37.39 3.50
C GLY A 107 -38.81 -38.49 4.47
N THR A 108 -37.55 -38.46 4.92
CA THR A 108 -36.97 -39.45 5.83
C THR A 108 -37.13 -39.08 7.31
N ALA A 109 -37.54 -37.84 7.58
CA ALA A 109 -37.80 -37.35 8.95
C ALA A 109 -39.07 -37.94 9.59
N PHE A 110 -40.01 -38.47 8.80
CA PHE A 110 -41.29 -39.01 9.28
C PHE A 110 -41.40 -40.53 9.11
N ALA A 111 -42.25 -41.16 9.92
CA ALA A 111 -42.65 -42.55 9.72
C ALA A 111 -43.51 -42.69 8.45
N ALA A 112 -43.45 -43.85 7.78
CA ALA A 112 -44.13 -44.10 6.50
C ALA A 112 -45.67 -43.99 6.55
N ASP A 113 -46.26 -44.03 7.75
CA ASP A 113 -47.71 -43.98 8.03
C ASP A 113 -48.17 -42.65 8.65
N ALA A 114 -47.33 -41.60 8.61
CA ALA A 114 -47.67 -40.29 9.16
C ALA A 114 -48.95 -39.72 8.51
N ARG A 115 -49.98 -39.47 9.33
CA ARG A 115 -51.25 -38.89 8.88
C ARG A 115 -51.08 -37.42 8.51
N GLY A 116 -51.75 -36.99 7.43
CA GLY A 116 -51.75 -35.60 6.99
C GLY A 116 -50.46 -35.16 6.28
N ILE A 117 -49.65 -36.10 5.77
CA ILE A 117 -48.35 -35.78 5.15
C ILE A 117 -48.49 -34.91 3.89
N ASP A 118 -49.58 -35.04 3.13
CA ASP A 118 -49.81 -34.22 1.92
C ASP A 118 -50.15 -32.77 2.28
N GLU A 119 -50.92 -32.55 3.35
CA GLU A 119 -51.18 -31.22 3.91
C GLU A 119 -49.90 -30.58 4.45
N TRP A 120 -49.08 -31.37 5.17
CA TRP A 120 -47.76 -30.92 5.62
C TRP A 120 -46.86 -30.54 4.43
N ARG A 121 -46.80 -31.34 3.36
CA ARG A 121 -45.98 -31.05 2.17
C ARG A 121 -46.36 -29.72 1.53
N GLU A 122 -47.65 -29.44 1.38
CA GLU A 122 -48.13 -28.18 0.81
C GLU A 122 -47.75 -26.99 1.71
N ALA A 123 -48.03 -27.10 3.02
CA ALA A 123 -47.68 -26.09 4.00
C ALA A 123 -46.16 -25.84 4.08
N ARG A 124 -45.36 -26.91 3.99
CA ARG A 124 -43.90 -26.85 4.01
C ARG A 124 -43.34 -26.20 2.76
N ALA A 125 -43.82 -26.57 1.58
CA ALA A 125 -43.41 -25.95 0.33
C ALA A 125 -43.72 -24.44 0.30
N GLU A 126 -44.83 -24.02 0.93
CA GLU A 126 -45.11 -22.60 1.12
C GLU A 126 -44.12 -21.94 2.07
N PHE A 127 -43.86 -22.55 3.22
CA PHE A 127 -42.86 -22.06 4.18
C PHE A 127 -41.48 -21.91 3.55
N ASP A 128 -40.98 -22.93 2.84
CA ASP A 128 -39.65 -22.89 2.21
C ASP A 128 -39.55 -21.77 1.17
N ARG A 129 -40.61 -21.56 0.37
CA ARG A 129 -40.68 -20.43 -0.57
C ARG A 129 -40.61 -19.06 0.13
N LEU A 130 -41.16 -18.93 1.34
CA LEU A 130 -41.08 -17.71 2.13
C LEU A 130 -39.72 -17.55 2.80
N TRP A 131 -39.19 -18.63 3.37
CA TRP A 131 -37.89 -18.70 4.02
C TRP A 131 -36.77 -18.31 3.05
N ASP A 132 -36.80 -18.87 1.84
CA ASP A 132 -35.82 -18.59 0.78
C ASP A 132 -35.91 -17.17 0.21
N ARG A 133 -36.91 -16.36 0.58
CA ARG A 133 -36.89 -14.92 0.22
C ARG A 133 -35.84 -14.14 1.01
N SER A 134 -35.40 -14.65 2.16
CA SER A 134 -34.30 -14.07 2.92
C SER A 134 -33.01 -14.16 2.12
N PHE A 135 -32.36 -13.02 1.90
CA PHE A 135 -31.10 -12.97 1.16
C PHE A 135 -29.99 -13.71 1.91
N THR A 136 -29.95 -13.54 3.23
CA THR A 136 -29.01 -14.23 4.12
C THR A 136 -29.17 -15.74 4.05
N GLU A 137 -30.41 -16.26 4.09
CA GLU A 137 -30.65 -17.70 4.03
C GLU A 137 -30.17 -18.34 2.73
N ARG A 138 -30.29 -17.62 1.61
CA ARG A 138 -29.83 -18.09 0.29
C ARG A 138 -28.32 -18.17 0.17
N TRP A 139 -27.58 -17.27 0.81
CA TRP A 139 -26.14 -17.08 0.56
C TRP A 139 -25.24 -17.44 1.74
N LYS A 140 -25.79 -17.62 2.95
CA LYS A 140 -25.01 -18.12 4.11
C LYS A 140 -24.42 -19.48 3.79
N LEU A 141 -23.20 -19.73 4.25
CA LEU A 141 -22.57 -21.03 4.07
C LEU A 141 -23.08 -21.97 5.15
N ARG A 142 -23.74 -23.04 4.75
CA ARG A 142 -24.21 -24.11 5.66
C ARG A 142 -23.06 -25.07 5.93
N GLN A 143 -22.96 -25.56 7.16
CA GLN A 143 -21.87 -26.48 7.56
C GLN A 143 -22.06 -27.92 7.08
N SER A 144 -23.12 -28.18 6.30
CA SER A 144 -23.49 -29.49 5.76
C SER A 144 -23.25 -29.63 4.25
N GLU A 145 -22.70 -28.59 3.58
CA GLU A 145 -22.54 -28.59 2.13
C GLU A 145 -21.24 -27.94 1.66
N ILE A 146 -20.76 -28.35 0.48
CA ILE A 146 -19.69 -27.66 -0.25
C ILE A 146 -20.34 -26.94 -1.45
N ALA A 147 -20.75 -25.69 -1.24
CA ALA A 147 -21.39 -24.87 -2.25
C ALA A 147 -20.50 -23.66 -2.62
N PRO A 148 -19.77 -23.67 -3.76
CA PRO A 148 -18.85 -22.60 -4.13
C PRO A 148 -19.49 -21.20 -4.14
N ALA A 149 -20.74 -21.11 -4.59
CA ALA A 149 -21.49 -19.86 -4.60
C ALA A 149 -21.74 -19.29 -3.18
N ARG A 150 -22.00 -20.15 -2.18
CA ARG A 150 -22.18 -19.75 -0.79
C ARG A 150 -20.86 -19.53 -0.05
N ILE A 151 -19.80 -20.25 -0.42
CA ILE A 151 -18.45 -19.97 0.06
C ILE A 151 -18.08 -18.52 -0.25
N LEU A 152 -18.28 -18.08 -1.49
CA LEU A 152 -18.02 -16.69 -1.87
C LEU A 152 -19.10 -15.71 -1.36
N GLY A 153 -20.37 -16.09 -1.43
CA GLY A 153 -21.49 -15.22 -1.04
C GLY A 153 -21.49 -14.90 0.46
N SER A 154 -21.19 -15.87 1.31
CA SER A 154 -21.14 -15.70 2.76
C SER A 154 -20.13 -14.65 3.22
N MET A 155 -19.06 -14.43 2.44
CA MET A 155 -18.05 -13.40 2.69
C MET A 155 -18.60 -11.97 2.66
N PHE A 156 -19.79 -11.75 2.10
CA PHE A 156 -20.38 -10.42 1.96
C PHE A 156 -21.60 -10.18 2.83
N LEU A 157 -22.06 -11.23 3.53
CA LEU A 157 -23.20 -11.15 4.43
C LEU A 157 -22.77 -10.65 5.81
N HIS A 158 -23.65 -9.91 6.49
CA HIS A 158 -23.41 -9.46 7.87
C HIS A 158 -24.66 -9.64 8.72
N GLY A 159 -24.49 -10.11 9.96
CA GLY A 159 -25.62 -10.36 10.87
C GLY A 159 -26.10 -9.14 11.66
N SER A 160 -25.33 -8.04 11.68
CA SER A 160 -25.71 -6.81 12.38
C SER A 160 -24.91 -5.61 11.87
N ILE A 161 -25.37 -4.40 12.19
CA ILE A 161 -24.66 -3.17 11.82
C ILE A 161 -23.29 -3.09 12.50
N GLY A 162 -23.18 -3.54 13.75
CA GLY A 162 -21.90 -3.59 14.46
C GLY A 162 -20.90 -4.55 13.80
N HIS A 163 -21.39 -5.71 13.34
CA HIS A 163 -20.58 -6.69 12.62
C HIS A 163 -20.06 -6.09 11.29
N LEU A 164 -20.92 -5.42 10.52
CA LEU A 164 -20.51 -4.71 9.30
C LEU A 164 -19.46 -3.64 9.60
N LEU A 165 -19.72 -2.74 10.55
CA LEU A 165 -18.80 -1.65 10.86
C LEU A 165 -17.43 -2.15 11.31
N GLY A 166 -17.39 -3.21 12.14
CA GLY A 166 -16.15 -3.84 12.56
C GLY A 166 -15.36 -4.41 11.39
N ASN A 167 -16.02 -5.18 10.51
CA ASN A 167 -15.37 -5.76 9.33
C ASN A 167 -14.87 -4.66 8.38
N MET A 168 -15.66 -3.63 8.11
CA MET A 168 -15.26 -2.56 7.18
C MET A 168 -14.11 -1.73 7.73
N LEU A 169 -14.04 -1.52 9.04
CA LEU A 169 -12.90 -0.88 9.69
C LEU A 169 -11.62 -1.68 9.46
N PHE A 170 -11.61 -2.97 9.79
CA PHE A 170 -10.40 -3.80 9.61
C PHE A 170 -10.05 -4.01 8.14
N LEU A 171 -11.05 -4.18 7.26
CA LEU A 171 -10.85 -4.24 5.83
C LEU A 171 -10.22 -2.95 5.29
N ALA A 172 -10.66 -1.78 5.73
CA ALA A 172 -10.05 -0.52 5.30
C ALA A 172 -8.59 -0.39 5.79
N LEU A 173 -8.32 -0.76 7.05
CA LEU A 173 -6.99 -0.67 7.65
C LEU A 173 -5.99 -1.63 7.00
N LEU A 174 -6.35 -2.91 6.88
CA LEU A 174 -5.49 -3.92 6.27
C LEU A 174 -5.46 -3.77 4.75
N GLY A 175 -6.60 -3.47 4.13
CA GLY A 175 -6.73 -3.31 2.69
C GLY A 175 -5.86 -2.21 2.14
N LEU A 176 -5.82 -1.03 2.78
CA LEU A 176 -4.93 0.07 2.39
C LEU A 176 -3.46 -0.37 2.30
N LEU A 177 -3.01 -1.18 3.27
CA LEU A 177 -1.64 -1.65 3.33
C LEU A 177 -1.40 -2.79 2.34
N VAL A 178 -2.14 -3.88 2.44
CA VAL A 178 -1.92 -5.08 1.63
C VAL A 178 -2.16 -4.80 0.16
N GLU A 179 -3.14 -3.97 -0.21
CA GLU A 179 -3.35 -3.54 -1.60
C GLU A 179 -2.20 -2.65 -2.10
N GLY A 180 -1.63 -1.81 -1.25
CA GLY A 180 -0.43 -1.04 -1.58
C GLY A 180 0.78 -1.93 -1.86
N ALA A 181 0.97 -2.97 -1.05
CA ALA A 181 2.10 -3.91 -1.16
C ALA A 181 1.93 -4.94 -2.30
N LEU A 182 0.71 -5.31 -2.66
CA LEU A 182 0.45 -6.36 -3.66
C LEU A 182 -0.09 -5.82 -4.99
N GLY A 183 -0.64 -4.61 -5.00
CA GLY A 183 -1.46 -4.12 -6.10
C GLY A 183 -2.85 -4.76 -6.16
N HIS A 184 -3.72 -4.16 -6.98
CA HIS A 184 -5.16 -4.46 -7.04
C HIS A 184 -5.49 -5.95 -7.26
N GLY A 185 -4.87 -6.58 -8.27
CA GLY A 185 -5.23 -7.95 -8.68
C GLY A 185 -4.82 -9.01 -7.65
N LEU A 186 -3.58 -8.96 -7.17
CA LEU A 186 -3.09 -9.89 -6.15
C LEU A 186 -3.79 -9.69 -4.82
N PHE A 187 -4.07 -8.44 -4.44
CA PHE A 187 -4.89 -8.16 -3.26
C PHE A 187 -6.27 -8.81 -3.33
N LEU A 188 -6.98 -8.64 -4.46
CA LEU A 188 -8.29 -9.26 -4.65
C LEU A 188 -8.20 -10.79 -4.58
N ALA A 189 -7.16 -11.38 -5.18
CA ALA A 189 -6.93 -12.82 -5.10
C ALA A 189 -6.69 -13.30 -3.67
N VAL A 190 -5.87 -12.61 -2.88
CA VAL A 190 -5.62 -12.93 -1.46
C VAL A 190 -6.90 -12.81 -0.63
N TYR A 191 -7.73 -11.81 -0.90
CA TYR A 191 -9.03 -11.65 -0.23
C TYR A 191 -9.98 -12.80 -0.56
N LEU A 192 -10.21 -13.09 -1.85
CA LEU A 192 -11.18 -14.10 -2.29
C LEU A 192 -10.72 -15.53 -1.98
N LEU A 193 -9.48 -15.89 -2.35
CA LEU A 193 -8.94 -17.23 -2.11
C LEU A 193 -8.72 -17.48 -0.61
N GLY A 194 -8.29 -16.46 0.12
CA GLY A 194 -8.14 -16.54 1.56
C GLY A 194 -9.46 -16.68 2.30
N GLY A 195 -10.50 -15.94 1.87
CA GLY A 195 -11.86 -16.11 2.39
C GLY A 195 -12.44 -17.49 2.08
N ALA A 196 -12.20 -18.01 0.88
CA ALA A 196 -12.55 -19.39 0.55
C ALA A 196 -11.78 -20.40 1.41
N GLY A 197 -10.49 -20.18 1.67
CA GLY A 197 -9.69 -20.99 2.59
C GLY A 197 -10.22 -20.96 4.03
N ALA A 198 -10.65 -19.80 4.52
CA ALA A 198 -11.30 -19.65 5.82
C ALA A 198 -12.61 -20.44 5.90
N ALA A 199 -13.44 -20.34 4.86
CA ALA A 199 -14.70 -21.10 4.75
C ALA A 199 -14.45 -22.61 4.73
N LEU A 200 -13.47 -23.08 3.96
CA LEU A 200 -13.09 -24.50 3.90
C LEU A 200 -12.54 -25.00 5.24
N ALA A 201 -11.79 -24.19 5.97
CA ALA A 201 -11.32 -24.54 7.30
C ALA A 201 -12.48 -24.67 8.30
N SER A 202 -13.48 -23.78 8.24
CA SER A 202 -14.68 -23.89 9.07
C SER A 202 -15.50 -25.13 8.72
N LEU A 203 -15.70 -25.42 7.43
CA LEU A 203 -16.36 -26.64 6.96
C LEU A 203 -15.63 -27.90 7.42
N ALA A 204 -14.30 -27.92 7.35
CA ALA A 204 -13.52 -29.07 7.81
C ALA A 204 -13.66 -29.32 9.32
N TRP A 205 -13.95 -28.28 10.11
CA TRP A 205 -14.08 -28.37 11.55
C TRP A 205 -15.49 -28.72 12.01
N HIS A 206 -16.52 -28.12 11.39
CA HIS A 206 -17.92 -28.22 11.79
C HIS A 206 -18.77 -29.06 10.84
N TRP A 207 -18.16 -29.92 10.03
CA TRP A 207 -18.86 -30.67 8.99
C TRP A 207 -20.05 -31.46 9.55
N GLY A 208 -21.24 -31.18 9.01
CA GLY A 208 -22.49 -31.84 9.40
C GLY A 208 -23.11 -31.33 10.71
N GLU A 209 -22.50 -30.36 11.38
CA GLU A 209 -23.10 -29.70 12.54
C GLU A 209 -24.14 -28.66 12.13
N SER A 210 -25.16 -28.46 12.98
CA SER A 210 -26.14 -27.39 12.79
C SER A 210 -25.46 -26.04 13.02
N GLY A 211 -25.30 -25.25 11.96
CA GLY A 211 -24.61 -23.97 11.99
C GLY A 211 -24.39 -23.38 10.60
N SER A 212 -24.07 -22.09 10.55
CA SER A 212 -23.75 -21.41 9.30
C SER A 212 -22.69 -20.34 9.50
N LEU A 213 -21.92 -20.06 8.43
CA LEU A 213 -20.90 -19.03 8.38
C LEU A 213 -21.41 -17.82 7.57
N VAL A 214 -21.23 -16.63 8.14
CA VAL A 214 -21.60 -15.33 7.58
C VAL A 214 -20.55 -14.32 8.02
N GLY A 215 -19.98 -13.56 7.08
CA GLY A 215 -19.08 -12.45 7.38
C GLY A 215 -17.84 -12.37 6.51
N ALA A 216 -17.39 -11.14 6.28
CA ALA A 216 -16.11 -10.85 5.63
C ALA A 216 -14.87 -11.19 6.50
N SER A 217 -15.09 -11.50 7.78
CA SER A 217 -14.02 -11.62 8.78
C SER A 217 -12.98 -12.70 8.45
N GLY A 218 -13.37 -13.83 7.86
CA GLY A 218 -12.42 -14.86 7.39
C GLY A 218 -11.47 -14.36 6.29
N ALA A 219 -11.98 -13.55 5.36
CA ALA A 219 -11.16 -12.94 4.32
C ALA A 219 -10.26 -11.81 4.87
N ILE A 220 -10.77 -11.05 5.84
CA ILE A 220 -9.98 -10.05 6.56
C ILE A 220 -8.87 -10.73 7.38
N ALA A 221 -9.15 -11.88 7.99
CA ALA A 221 -8.16 -12.69 8.70
C ALA A 221 -7.07 -13.19 7.74
N SER A 222 -7.42 -13.54 6.48
CA SER A 222 -6.43 -13.78 5.42
C SER A 222 -5.57 -12.55 5.14
N LEU A 223 -6.16 -11.35 5.01
CA LEU A 223 -5.38 -10.13 4.84
C LEU A 223 -4.43 -9.89 6.02
N MET A 224 -4.83 -10.23 7.25
CA MET A 224 -3.96 -10.17 8.43
C MET A 224 -2.77 -11.14 8.31
N GLY A 225 -3.02 -12.39 7.93
CA GLY A 225 -1.96 -13.37 7.68
C GLY A 225 -0.98 -12.92 6.60
N ALA A 226 -1.51 -12.37 5.50
CA ALA A 226 -0.71 -11.82 4.42
C ALA A 226 0.14 -10.62 4.90
N TYR A 227 -0.48 -9.69 5.64
CA TYR A 227 0.18 -8.54 6.23
C TYR A 227 1.36 -8.95 7.13
N CYS A 228 1.19 -9.96 7.98
CA CYS A 228 2.25 -10.49 8.83
C CYS A 228 3.45 -11.03 8.03
N VAL A 229 3.22 -11.67 6.88
CA VAL A 229 4.30 -12.21 6.03
C VAL A 229 5.01 -11.12 5.23
N LEU A 230 4.26 -10.16 4.70
CA LEU A 230 4.79 -9.06 3.90
C LEU A 230 5.63 -8.09 4.74
N TRP A 231 5.13 -7.66 5.89
CA TRP A 231 5.87 -6.74 6.76
C TRP A 231 6.82 -7.46 7.72
N GLY A 232 6.44 -8.61 8.28
CA GLY A 232 7.25 -9.33 9.25
C GLY A 232 7.67 -8.44 10.43
N ARG A 233 8.98 -8.24 10.58
CA ARG A 233 9.57 -7.39 11.64
C ARG A 233 9.68 -5.91 11.26
N ARG A 234 9.28 -5.52 10.05
CA ARG A 234 9.26 -4.11 9.63
C ARG A 234 8.36 -3.31 10.58
N LYS A 235 8.82 -2.11 10.94
CA LYS A 235 8.04 -1.18 11.75
C LYS A 235 7.06 -0.45 10.83
N VAL A 236 5.81 -0.35 11.26
CA VAL A 236 4.75 0.38 10.55
C VAL A 236 4.36 1.56 11.40
N ARG A 237 4.15 2.72 10.76
CA ARG A 237 3.57 3.89 11.39
C ARG A 237 2.10 3.65 11.68
N PHE A 238 1.78 3.69 12.97
CA PHE A 238 0.43 3.64 13.48
C PHE A 238 0.05 5.05 13.91
N PHE A 239 -0.85 5.70 13.16
CA PHE A 239 -1.47 6.94 13.64
C PHE A 239 -2.18 6.65 14.97
N TRP A 240 -2.17 7.56 15.92
CA TRP A 240 -3.05 7.47 17.07
C TRP A 240 -3.54 8.87 17.43
N TRP A 241 -4.72 8.91 18.02
CA TRP A 241 -5.29 10.15 18.50
C TRP A 241 -5.98 9.94 19.84
N PHE A 242 -5.82 10.92 20.72
CA PHE A 242 -6.47 10.99 22.02
C PHE A 242 -6.90 12.43 22.28
N PHE A 243 -8.21 12.68 22.17
CA PHE A 243 -8.83 14.00 22.20
C PHE A 243 -8.21 14.98 21.20
N VAL A 244 -7.31 15.85 21.66
CA VAL A 244 -6.66 16.90 20.86
C VAL A 244 -5.20 16.58 20.51
N VAL A 245 -4.69 15.43 20.98
CA VAL A 245 -3.34 14.97 20.67
C VAL A 245 -3.40 14.04 19.48
N PHE A 246 -2.63 14.37 18.44
CA PHE A 246 -2.50 13.59 17.21
C PHE A 246 -1.02 13.29 17.00
N ASP A 247 -0.65 12.02 16.97
CA ASP A 247 0.74 11.63 16.79
C ASP A 247 0.83 10.22 16.14
N TYR A 248 2.04 9.76 15.85
CA TYR A 248 2.32 8.47 15.23
C TYR A 248 3.27 7.65 16.08
N VAL A 249 2.95 6.38 16.30
CA VAL A 249 3.86 5.43 16.93
C VAL A 249 4.34 4.42 15.89
N LYS A 250 5.64 4.11 15.87
CA LYS A 250 6.20 3.04 15.04
C LYS A 250 6.31 1.78 15.87
N ALA A 251 5.56 0.74 15.50
CA ALA A 251 5.65 -0.57 16.12
C ALA A 251 5.82 -1.67 15.06
N PRO A 252 6.38 -2.84 15.41
CA PRO A 252 6.43 -3.97 14.49
C PRO A 252 5.03 -4.30 13.98
N ALA A 253 4.88 -4.54 12.68
CA ALA A 253 3.61 -4.94 12.06
C ALA A 253 2.93 -6.11 12.80
N LEU A 254 3.75 -7.06 13.27
CA LEU A 254 3.32 -8.20 14.07
C LEU A 254 2.49 -7.85 15.31
N VAL A 255 2.55 -6.62 15.84
CA VAL A 255 1.73 -6.17 16.98
C VAL A 255 0.24 -6.07 16.62
N LEU A 256 -0.09 -5.87 15.35
CA LEU A 256 -1.48 -5.77 14.91
C LEU A 256 -2.25 -7.10 15.09
N LEU A 257 -1.56 -8.24 14.95
CA LEU A 257 -2.15 -9.57 15.11
C LEU A 257 -2.66 -9.85 16.54
N PRO A 258 -1.85 -9.73 17.62
CA PRO A 258 -2.34 -9.91 18.98
C PRO A 258 -3.32 -8.81 19.40
N ALA A 259 -3.21 -7.59 18.87
CA ALA A 259 -4.21 -6.54 19.13
C ALA A 259 -5.57 -6.90 18.53
N TRP A 260 -5.59 -7.41 17.29
CA TRP A 260 -6.79 -7.90 16.63
C TRP A 260 -7.36 -9.13 17.34
N LEU A 261 -6.53 -10.13 17.66
CA LEU A 261 -6.96 -11.32 18.40
C LEU A 261 -7.52 -10.95 19.79
N GLY A 262 -6.89 -10.00 20.49
CA GLY A 262 -7.39 -9.46 21.74
C GLY A 262 -8.76 -8.81 21.60
N TRP A 263 -8.99 -8.08 20.51
CA TRP A 263 -10.31 -7.53 20.18
C TRP A 263 -11.36 -8.62 19.96
N GLU A 264 -11.02 -9.72 19.29
CA GLU A 264 -11.94 -10.86 19.11
C GLU A 264 -12.31 -11.52 20.44
N VAL A 265 -11.31 -11.72 21.31
CA VAL A 265 -11.53 -12.27 22.66
C VAL A 265 -12.42 -11.35 23.49
N LEU A 266 -12.24 -10.03 23.40
CA LEU A 266 -13.12 -9.07 24.07
C LEU A 266 -14.55 -9.13 23.53
N GLN A 267 -14.73 -9.26 22.20
CA GLN A 267 -16.08 -9.42 21.66
C GLN A 267 -16.74 -10.69 22.18
N LEU A 268 -16.04 -11.82 22.19
CA LEU A 268 -16.55 -13.06 22.77
C LEU A 268 -16.93 -12.90 24.25
N ALA A 269 -16.11 -12.19 25.03
CA ALA A 269 -16.31 -12.03 26.47
C ALA A 269 -17.47 -11.08 26.83
N PHE A 270 -17.73 -10.05 26.01
CA PHE A 270 -18.66 -8.97 26.37
C PHE A 270 -19.93 -8.91 25.50
N VAL A 271 -19.96 -9.57 24.33
CA VAL A 271 -21.12 -9.59 23.43
C VAL A 271 -21.86 -10.94 23.57
N HIS A 272 -22.90 -10.95 24.42
CA HIS A 272 -23.73 -12.13 24.62
C HIS A 272 -24.41 -12.55 23.31
N GLY A 273 -24.14 -13.77 22.83
CA GLY A 273 -24.65 -14.30 21.56
C GLY A 273 -23.74 -14.11 20.34
N SER A 274 -22.50 -13.65 20.51
CA SER A 274 -21.53 -13.59 19.41
C SER A 274 -21.05 -15.00 19.03
N ASN A 275 -21.45 -15.49 17.85
CA ASN A 275 -20.89 -16.70 17.23
C ASN A 275 -19.66 -16.32 16.39
N VAL A 276 -18.53 -16.07 17.05
CA VAL A 276 -17.25 -15.80 16.35
C VAL A 276 -16.65 -17.14 15.90
N ALA A 277 -16.47 -17.29 14.58
CA ALA A 277 -15.88 -18.49 13.97
C ALA A 277 -14.35 -18.44 14.03
N PHE A 278 -13.78 -18.71 15.21
CA PHE A 278 -12.33 -18.67 15.45
C PHE A 278 -11.54 -19.58 14.53
N GLU A 279 -12.09 -20.75 14.19
CA GLU A 279 -11.50 -21.70 13.25
C GLU A 279 -11.46 -21.16 11.82
N ALA A 280 -12.50 -20.41 11.40
CA ALA A 280 -12.51 -19.72 10.11
C ALA A 280 -11.43 -18.64 10.08
N HIS A 281 -11.27 -17.90 11.18
CA HIS A 281 -10.23 -16.87 11.30
C HIS A 281 -8.83 -17.46 11.28
N ALA A 282 -8.59 -18.54 12.02
CA ALA A 282 -7.32 -19.25 12.01
C ALA A 282 -6.99 -19.79 10.60
N GLY A 283 -7.97 -20.42 9.95
CA GLY A 283 -7.85 -20.89 8.57
C GLY A 283 -7.56 -19.77 7.58
N GLY A 284 -8.24 -18.62 7.73
CA GLY A 284 -7.99 -17.41 6.97
C GLY A 284 -6.56 -16.92 7.12
N ILE A 285 -6.07 -16.72 8.37
CA ILE A 285 -4.70 -16.28 8.66
C ILE A 285 -3.67 -17.20 8.01
N VAL A 286 -3.82 -18.51 8.18
CA VAL A 286 -2.88 -19.49 7.61
C VAL A 286 -2.90 -19.43 6.08
N CYS A 287 -4.09 -19.39 5.47
CA CYS A 287 -4.22 -19.32 4.02
C CYS A 287 -3.60 -18.03 3.46
N GLY A 288 -3.92 -16.89 4.05
CA GLY A 288 -3.35 -15.60 3.66
C GLY A 288 -1.84 -15.54 3.81
N ALA A 289 -1.29 -16.11 4.89
CA ALA A 289 0.15 -16.21 5.11
C ALA A 289 0.83 -17.08 4.02
N VAL A 290 0.24 -18.22 3.66
CA VAL A 290 0.75 -19.09 2.59
C VAL A 290 0.70 -18.39 1.23
N LEU A 291 -0.41 -17.71 0.91
CA LEU A 291 -0.55 -16.96 -0.34
C LEU A 291 0.47 -15.82 -0.42
N ALA A 292 0.64 -15.05 0.65
CA ALA A 292 1.64 -13.98 0.71
C ALA A 292 3.07 -14.51 0.62
N LEU A 293 3.35 -15.67 1.22
CA LEU A 293 4.66 -16.31 1.10
C LEU A 293 4.94 -16.69 -0.36
N ALA A 294 3.95 -17.25 -1.07
CA ALA A 294 4.09 -17.56 -2.49
C ALA A 294 4.36 -16.29 -3.32
N VAL A 295 3.59 -15.22 -3.11
CA VAL A 295 3.79 -13.91 -3.77
C VAL A 295 5.20 -13.37 -3.53
N ARG A 296 5.68 -13.43 -2.28
CA ARG A 296 7.02 -12.98 -1.92
C ARG A 296 8.11 -13.83 -2.56
N ARG A 297 7.94 -15.15 -2.63
CA ARG A 297 8.89 -16.07 -3.29
C ARG A 297 8.97 -15.85 -4.81
N LEU A 298 7.87 -15.40 -5.42
CA LEU A 298 7.80 -15.08 -6.84
C LEU A 298 8.25 -13.65 -7.15
N GLY A 299 8.57 -12.83 -6.15
CA GLY A 299 8.98 -11.43 -6.33
C GLY A 299 7.86 -10.55 -6.87
N TRP A 300 6.60 -10.91 -6.61
CA TRP A 300 5.42 -10.16 -7.08
C TRP A 300 4.96 -9.08 -6.09
N GLU A 301 5.64 -8.93 -4.95
CA GLU A 301 5.41 -7.85 -3.99
C GLU A 301 6.06 -6.53 -4.47
N ARG A 302 5.44 -5.40 -4.12
CA ARG A 302 5.95 -4.06 -4.41
C ARG A 302 6.92 -3.66 -3.30
N VAL A 303 8.18 -4.07 -3.44
CA VAL A 303 9.24 -3.84 -2.45
C VAL A 303 9.41 -2.35 -2.15
N GLU A 304 9.25 -1.49 -3.15
CA GLU A 304 9.35 -0.03 -2.97
C GLU A 304 8.28 0.52 -2.02
N PHE A 305 7.09 -0.12 -1.96
CA PHE A 305 6.04 0.26 -1.01
C PHE A 305 6.36 -0.22 0.41
N LEU A 306 6.98 -1.40 0.54
CA LEU A 306 7.30 -2.01 1.84
C LEU A 306 8.48 -1.32 2.53
N ASP A 307 9.47 -0.87 1.77
CA ASP A 307 10.72 -0.31 2.29
C ASP A 307 10.72 1.23 2.31
N GLU A 308 9.64 1.90 1.87
CA GLU A 308 9.55 3.36 1.81
C GLU A 308 9.87 4.06 3.12
N ASP A 309 9.28 3.61 4.23
CA ASP A 309 9.52 4.19 5.56
C ASP A 309 11.00 4.04 5.97
N ALA A 310 11.64 2.92 5.61
CA ALA A 310 13.05 2.68 5.88
C ALA A 310 13.96 3.54 4.98
N ILE A 311 13.57 3.76 3.72
CA ILE A 311 14.28 4.64 2.78
C ILE A 311 14.20 6.09 3.25
N ALA A 312 13.02 6.55 3.68
CA ALA A 312 12.85 7.89 4.23
C ALA A 312 13.68 8.10 5.50
N GLU A 313 13.66 7.14 6.44
CA GLU A 313 14.51 7.19 7.63
C GLU A 313 16.01 7.23 7.29
N ALA A 314 16.44 6.44 6.31
CA ALA A 314 17.84 6.45 5.85
C ALA A 314 18.20 7.80 5.23
N ALA A 315 17.30 8.43 4.48
CA ALA A 315 17.49 9.75 3.91
C ALA A 315 17.59 10.83 5.00
N ASP A 316 16.68 10.82 5.99
CA ASP A 316 16.72 11.76 7.13
C ASP A 316 18.01 11.60 7.94
N ALA A 317 18.45 10.36 8.17
CA ALA A 317 19.71 10.07 8.85
C ALA A 317 20.92 10.56 8.04
N ASP A 318 20.90 10.39 6.73
CA ASP A 318 21.93 10.90 5.82
C ASP A 318 21.98 12.45 5.81
N ASP A 319 20.83 13.12 5.84
CA ASP A 319 20.75 14.58 5.95
C ASP A 319 21.28 15.09 7.30
N ALA A 320 20.97 14.39 8.40
CA ALA A 320 21.53 14.70 9.71
C ALA A 320 23.06 14.51 9.75
N LEU A 321 23.58 13.44 9.12
CA LEU A 321 25.02 13.22 8.96
C LEU A 321 25.68 14.30 8.12
N LEU A 322 25.03 14.76 7.04
CA LEU A 322 25.52 15.86 6.22
C LEU A 322 25.59 17.15 7.03
N ALA A 323 24.55 17.49 7.79
CA ALA A 323 24.53 18.67 8.65
C ALA A 323 25.63 18.62 9.72
N GLN A 324 25.83 17.46 10.36
CA GLN A 324 26.92 17.25 11.30
C GLN A 324 28.29 17.43 10.63
N ALA A 325 28.50 16.85 9.45
CA ALA A 325 29.74 16.98 8.70
C ALA A 325 30.01 18.44 8.30
N GLN A 326 29.00 19.19 7.84
CA GLN A 326 29.13 20.60 7.51
C GLN A 326 29.51 21.44 8.74
N ALA A 327 29.00 21.10 9.93
CA ALA A 327 29.42 21.75 11.17
C ALA A 327 30.91 21.50 11.49
N HIS A 328 31.42 20.28 11.26
CA HIS A 328 32.85 19.98 11.35
C HIS A 328 33.67 20.77 10.31
N VAL A 329 33.19 20.90 9.06
CA VAL A 329 33.84 21.74 8.03
C VAL A 329 33.94 23.19 8.50
N GLY A 330 32.86 23.76 9.06
CA GLY A 330 32.84 25.13 9.58
C GLY A 330 33.82 25.39 10.72
N ARG A 331 34.13 24.36 11.52
CA ARG A 331 35.15 24.40 12.59
C ARG A 331 36.55 24.02 12.12
N LEU A 332 36.74 23.77 10.82
CA LEU A 332 37.99 23.29 10.22
C LEU A 332 38.46 21.93 10.79
N GLU A 333 37.55 21.12 11.30
CA GLU A 333 37.79 19.75 11.80
C GLU A 333 37.79 18.75 10.61
N ILE A 334 38.72 18.92 9.67
CA ILE A 334 38.69 18.27 8.34
C ILE A 334 38.64 16.74 8.43
N GLY A 335 39.41 16.13 9.35
CA GLY A 335 39.42 14.68 9.53
C GLY A 335 38.06 14.13 9.97
N ALA A 336 37.41 14.80 10.93
CA ALA A 336 36.09 14.41 11.40
C ALA A 336 35.01 14.61 10.33
N ALA A 337 35.05 15.74 9.61
CA ALA A 337 34.14 16.00 8.50
C ALA A 337 34.23 14.91 7.42
N ARG A 338 35.45 14.52 7.01
CA ARG A 338 35.66 13.50 5.98
C ARG A 338 35.22 12.11 6.40
N ALA A 339 35.46 11.73 7.65
CA ALA A 339 35.02 10.44 8.18
C ALA A 339 33.50 10.24 8.03
N LEU A 340 32.72 11.34 8.06
CA LEU A 340 31.28 11.31 7.81
C LEU A 340 30.93 11.42 6.32
N LEU A 341 31.61 12.29 5.57
CA LEU A 341 31.29 12.58 4.17
C LEU A 341 31.69 11.49 3.18
N GLU A 342 32.77 10.75 3.43
CA GLU A 342 33.25 9.72 2.48
C GLU A 342 32.28 8.54 2.35
N PRO A 343 31.79 7.92 3.44
CA PRO A 343 30.72 6.92 3.34
C PRO A 343 29.44 7.49 2.71
N LEU A 344 29.10 8.73 3.07
CA LEU A 344 27.90 9.40 2.55
C LEU A 344 27.98 9.64 1.04
N ALA A 345 29.15 10.02 0.51
CA ALA A 345 29.37 10.18 -0.92
C ALA A 345 29.31 8.85 -1.68
N GLY A 346 29.59 7.73 -1.01
CA GLY A 346 29.35 6.38 -1.56
C GLY A 346 27.86 6.06 -1.72
N ARG A 347 27.02 6.50 -0.77
CA ARG A 347 25.55 6.33 -0.81
C ARG A 347 24.85 7.34 -1.72
N ARG A 348 25.35 8.58 -1.78
CA ARG A 348 24.79 9.72 -2.51
C ARG A 348 25.83 10.30 -3.50
N PRO A 349 26.20 9.57 -4.57
CA PRO A 349 27.30 9.98 -5.45
C PRO A 349 27.00 11.24 -6.26
N ASP A 350 25.74 11.54 -6.56
CA ASP A 350 25.35 12.69 -7.39
C ASP A 350 24.86 13.89 -6.57
N ASP A 351 24.98 13.82 -5.24
CA ASP A 351 24.52 14.89 -4.35
C ASP A 351 25.51 16.05 -4.29
N LEU A 352 25.08 17.21 -4.80
CA LEU A 352 25.92 18.41 -4.86
C LEU A 352 26.40 18.87 -3.47
N ALA A 353 25.55 18.84 -2.45
CA ALA A 353 25.89 19.35 -1.13
C ALA A 353 26.98 18.48 -0.46
N VAL A 354 26.89 17.16 -0.62
CA VAL A 354 27.94 16.22 -0.18
C VAL A 354 29.25 16.48 -0.92
N ARG A 355 29.20 16.62 -2.25
CA ARG A 355 30.39 16.87 -3.08
C ARG A 355 31.06 18.21 -2.77
N VAL A 356 30.27 19.26 -2.57
CA VAL A 356 30.76 20.59 -2.19
C VAL A 356 31.39 20.57 -0.79
N ALA A 357 30.80 19.85 0.16
CA ALA A 357 31.39 19.70 1.50
C ALA A 357 32.76 18.99 1.43
N LEU A 358 32.89 17.92 0.63
CA LEU A 358 34.17 17.26 0.38
C LEU A 358 35.19 18.16 -0.32
N TYR A 359 34.75 18.99 -1.26
CA TYR A 359 35.58 20.01 -1.89
C TYR A 359 36.12 21.01 -0.85
N ARG A 360 35.25 21.53 0.03
CA ARG A 360 35.66 22.44 1.12
C ARG A 360 36.66 21.76 2.07
N CYS A 361 36.47 20.48 2.40
CA CYS A 361 37.48 19.71 3.14
C CYS A 361 38.84 19.69 2.44
N ALA A 362 38.87 19.36 1.15
CA ALA A 362 40.10 19.30 0.36
C ALA A 362 40.77 20.68 0.21
N ARG A 363 39.96 21.76 0.16
CA ARG A 363 40.39 23.16 0.06
C ARG A 363 41.16 23.65 1.29
N TYR A 364 40.82 23.16 2.47
CA TYR A 364 41.44 23.54 3.74
C TYR A 364 42.44 22.49 4.26
N GLU A 365 42.64 21.38 3.54
CA GLU A 365 43.66 20.38 3.88
C GLU A 365 45.08 20.93 3.58
N PRO A 366 46.07 20.74 4.48
CA PRO A 366 47.45 21.16 4.23
C PRO A 366 48.00 20.56 2.93
N GLY A 367 48.55 21.41 2.06
CA GLY A 367 49.07 21.00 0.74
C GLY A 367 48.01 20.67 -0.31
N MET A 368 46.71 20.69 0.05
CA MET A 368 45.57 20.46 -0.84
C MET A 368 45.75 19.22 -1.75
N PRO A 369 46.12 18.04 -1.21
CA PRO A 369 46.47 16.87 -2.03
C PRO A 369 45.29 16.27 -2.80
N ARG A 370 44.05 16.50 -2.32
CA ARG A 370 42.81 15.95 -2.89
C ARG A 370 41.95 16.97 -3.62
N LEU A 371 42.44 18.19 -3.76
CA LEU A 371 41.66 19.31 -4.31
C LEU A 371 41.19 19.03 -5.74
N ASP A 372 42.06 18.46 -6.57
CA ASP A 372 41.75 18.20 -7.98
C ASP A 372 40.64 17.15 -8.14
N ASP A 373 40.70 16.07 -7.36
CA ASP A 373 39.68 15.03 -7.38
C ASP A 373 38.34 15.52 -6.83
N ALA A 374 38.36 16.31 -5.76
CA ALA A 374 37.15 16.89 -5.18
C ALA A 374 36.50 17.94 -6.12
N ALA A 375 37.32 18.79 -6.75
CA ALA A 375 36.85 19.75 -7.75
C ALA A 375 36.26 19.03 -8.97
N ARG A 376 36.93 17.97 -9.47
CA ARG A 376 36.40 17.14 -10.56
C ARG A 376 35.04 16.54 -10.21
N ALA A 377 34.87 16.08 -8.97
CA ALA A 377 33.62 15.46 -8.53
C ALA A 377 32.44 16.46 -8.49
N VAL A 378 32.68 17.74 -8.13
CA VAL A 378 31.65 18.79 -8.17
C VAL A 378 31.40 19.26 -9.61
N LEU A 379 32.46 19.60 -10.34
CA LEU A 379 32.36 20.18 -11.69
C LEU A 379 31.90 19.18 -12.75
N GLY A 380 31.99 17.88 -12.46
CA GLY A 380 31.50 16.80 -13.32
C GLY A 380 29.99 16.56 -13.24
N LEU A 381 29.29 17.12 -12.24
CA LEU A 381 27.85 16.93 -12.05
C LEU A 381 27.03 17.59 -13.15
N ALA A 382 26.02 16.88 -13.64
CA ALA A 382 25.07 17.38 -14.63
C ALA A 382 23.86 18.04 -13.94
N LEU A 383 24.00 19.32 -13.61
CA LEU A 383 22.99 20.07 -12.86
C LEU A 383 22.06 20.86 -13.79
N ARG A 384 20.81 21.08 -13.35
CA ARG A 384 19.79 21.83 -14.11
C ARG A 384 19.24 23.03 -13.34
N ALA A 385 19.13 22.94 -12.02
CA ALA A 385 18.59 24.03 -11.21
C ALA A 385 19.57 25.21 -11.17
N ALA A 386 19.03 26.43 -11.30
CA ALA A 386 19.86 27.64 -11.32
C ALA A 386 20.64 27.86 -10.00
N ALA A 387 20.08 27.45 -8.86
CA ALA A 387 20.77 27.52 -7.57
C ALA A 387 22.01 26.60 -7.54
N ASP A 388 21.82 25.34 -7.92
CA ASP A 388 22.88 24.33 -7.98
C ASP A 388 23.99 24.71 -8.95
N LEU A 389 23.63 25.26 -10.12
CA LEU A 389 24.60 25.77 -11.10
C LEU A 389 25.43 26.94 -10.55
N ARG A 390 24.84 27.82 -9.72
CA ARG A 390 25.60 28.90 -9.06
C ARG A 390 26.57 28.35 -8.03
N GLU A 391 26.18 27.36 -7.24
CA GLU A 391 27.09 26.71 -6.27
C GLU A 391 28.22 25.97 -6.99
N GLN A 392 27.92 25.23 -8.07
CA GLN A 392 28.94 24.59 -8.91
C GLN A 392 29.91 25.60 -9.53
N LYS A 393 29.41 26.75 -9.99
CA LYS A 393 30.26 27.85 -10.46
C LYS A 393 31.10 28.46 -9.33
N ALA A 394 30.56 28.62 -8.12
CA ALA A 394 31.32 29.13 -6.99
C ALA A 394 32.52 28.22 -6.66
N VAL A 395 32.35 26.90 -6.78
CA VAL A 395 33.45 25.93 -6.65
C VAL A 395 34.48 26.10 -7.78
N TYR A 396 34.05 26.33 -9.02
CA TYR A 396 34.97 26.66 -10.11
C TYR A 396 35.79 27.93 -9.80
N ASP A 397 35.12 29.02 -9.39
CA ASP A 397 35.76 30.30 -9.11
C ASP A 397 36.76 30.19 -7.93
N ASP A 398 36.41 29.44 -6.88
CA ASP A 398 37.30 29.17 -5.75
C ASP A 398 38.49 28.31 -6.17
N TYR A 399 38.27 27.25 -6.96
CA TYR A 399 39.34 26.36 -7.42
C TYR A 399 40.40 27.10 -8.24
N VAL A 400 39.97 27.92 -9.21
CA VAL A 400 40.86 28.71 -10.06
C VAL A 400 41.71 29.68 -9.22
N LYS A 401 41.13 30.26 -8.16
CA LYS A 401 41.85 31.15 -7.23
C LYS A 401 42.79 30.40 -6.28
N ALA A 402 42.38 29.23 -5.81
CA ALA A 402 43.12 28.45 -4.82
C ALA A 402 44.35 27.74 -5.40
N ALA A 403 44.29 27.38 -6.69
CA ALA A 403 45.33 26.61 -7.37
C ALA A 403 45.74 27.26 -8.71
N PRO A 404 46.26 28.51 -8.70
CA PRO A 404 46.66 29.17 -9.92
C PRO A 404 47.73 28.34 -10.64
N GLY A 405 47.50 28.07 -11.93
CA GLY A 405 48.41 27.28 -12.77
C GLY A 405 48.17 25.77 -12.80
N ARG A 406 47.33 25.17 -11.93
CA ARG A 406 47.07 23.71 -11.95
C ARG A 406 46.21 23.22 -13.12
N GLY A 407 45.64 24.13 -13.92
CA GLY A 407 44.67 23.77 -14.96
C GLY A 407 43.37 23.21 -14.36
N LEU A 408 42.28 23.21 -15.12
CA LEU A 408 41.01 22.69 -14.61
C LEU A 408 41.04 21.15 -14.63
N PRO A 409 40.72 20.44 -13.53
CA PRO A 409 40.86 18.99 -13.41
C PRO A 409 39.68 18.25 -14.05
N LEU A 410 39.26 18.73 -15.22
CA LEU A 410 38.06 18.31 -15.94
C LEU A 410 38.42 18.12 -17.43
N ALA A 411 37.94 17.03 -18.05
CA ALA A 411 38.20 16.76 -19.46
C ALA A 411 37.69 17.91 -20.36
N PRO A 412 38.36 18.26 -21.47
CA PRO A 412 37.96 19.35 -22.38
C PRO A 412 36.47 19.36 -22.75
N VAL A 413 35.91 18.21 -23.13
CA VAL A 413 34.49 18.08 -23.50
C VAL A 413 33.55 18.40 -22.32
N ARG A 414 33.95 18.06 -21.09
CA ARG A 414 33.18 18.37 -19.88
C ARG A 414 33.28 19.84 -19.51
N GLN A 415 34.40 20.51 -19.79
CA GLN A 415 34.52 21.96 -19.66
C GLN A 415 33.57 22.69 -20.63
N VAL A 416 33.46 22.20 -21.86
CA VAL A 416 32.48 22.70 -22.84
C VAL A 416 31.05 22.56 -22.30
N ALA A 417 30.70 21.39 -21.77
CA ALA A 417 29.37 21.16 -21.20
C ALA A 417 29.06 22.10 -20.02
N LEU A 418 30.03 22.30 -19.12
CA LEU A 418 29.91 23.20 -17.97
C LEU A 418 29.67 24.65 -18.41
N ALA A 419 30.47 25.16 -19.34
CA ALA A 419 30.38 26.53 -19.83
C ALA A 419 29.03 26.84 -20.51
N ARG A 420 28.42 25.87 -21.20
CA ARG A 420 27.10 26.04 -21.85
C ARG A 420 25.96 26.31 -20.87
N CYS A 421 26.09 25.88 -19.62
CA CYS A 421 25.04 26.08 -18.62
C CYS A 421 25.12 27.47 -17.96
N TRP A 422 26.28 28.13 -17.98
CA TRP A 422 26.51 29.37 -17.24
C TRP A 422 25.76 30.63 -17.73
N PRO A 423 25.44 30.81 -19.03
CA PRO A 423 24.59 31.92 -19.45
C PRO A 423 23.23 31.90 -18.73
N THR A 424 22.67 30.70 -18.46
CA THR A 424 21.36 30.57 -17.78
C THR A 424 21.34 31.21 -16.39
N ILE A 425 22.48 31.24 -15.70
CA ILE A 425 22.66 31.83 -14.36
C ILE A 425 23.30 33.24 -14.39
N GLY A 426 23.43 33.86 -15.56
CA GLY A 426 24.03 35.20 -15.71
C GLY A 426 25.57 35.21 -15.67
N ALA A 427 26.20 34.06 -15.91
CA ALA A 427 27.65 33.89 -15.90
C ALA A 427 28.23 33.71 -17.32
N GLY A 428 27.61 34.33 -18.33
CA GLY A 428 28.01 34.15 -19.73
C GLY A 428 29.42 34.65 -20.04
N ALA A 429 29.86 35.76 -19.43
CA ALA A 429 31.23 36.26 -19.61
C ALA A 429 32.29 35.25 -19.12
N ALA A 430 32.06 34.61 -17.97
CA ALA A 430 32.94 33.55 -17.46
C ALA A 430 32.93 32.31 -18.37
N ALA A 431 31.81 32.03 -19.03
CA ALA A 431 31.73 30.94 -20.01
C ALA A 431 32.61 31.23 -21.23
N VAL A 432 32.59 32.48 -21.73
CA VAL A 432 33.47 32.91 -22.83
C VAL A 432 34.94 32.79 -22.44
N GLU A 433 35.31 33.21 -21.22
CA GLU A 433 36.69 33.10 -20.73
C GLU A 433 37.16 31.63 -20.67
N LEU A 434 36.34 30.75 -20.10
CA LEU A 434 36.63 29.32 -20.01
C LEU A 434 36.78 28.69 -21.41
N LEU A 435 35.84 28.97 -22.32
CA LEU A 435 35.87 28.43 -23.68
C LEU A 435 37.03 28.98 -24.50
N GLY A 436 37.34 30.27 -24.40
CA GLY A 436 38.48 30.90 -25.07
C GLY A 436 39.81 30.34 -24.59
N GLY A 437 39.98 30.18 -23.28
CA GLY A 437 41.16 29.53 -22.70
C GLY A 437 41.29 28.06 -23.10
N LEU A 438 40.16 27.36 -23.27
CA LEU A 438 40.17 25.99 -23.81
C LEU A 438 40.54 25.98 -25.30
N ALA A 439 40.03 26.92 -26.10
CA ALA A 439 40.32 27.01 -27.52
C ALA A 439 41.80 27.28 -27.80
N ALA A 440 42.47 28.07 -26.97
CA ALA A 440 43.91 28.31 -27.07
C ALA A 440 44.76 27.04 -26.82
N ARG A 441 44.26 26.09 -26.01
CA ARG A 441 45.02 24.88 -25.60
C ARG A 441 44.60 23.62 -26.34
N ALA A 442 43.33 23.51 -26.72
CA ALA A 442 42.73 22.33 -27.33
C ALA A 442 41.62 22.72 -28.34
N PRO A 443 41.97 23.40 -29.46
CA PRO A 443 41.01 23.92 -30.43
C PRO A 443 40.18 22.84 -31.14
N ALA A 444 40.67 21.59 -31.17
CA ALA A 444 39.99 20.43 -31.74
C ALA A 444 38.96 19.78 -30.78
N THR A 445 38.67 20.38 -29.62
CA THR A 445 37.71 19.81 -28.67
C THR A 445 36.31 19.71 -29.29
N PRO A 446 35.68 18.52 -29.28
CA PRO A 446 34.34 18.34 -29.85
C PRO A 446 33.31 19.32 -29.25
N GLY A 447 32.54 19.97 -30.13
CA GLY A 447 31.46 20.88 -29.74
C GLY A 447 31.89 22.26 -29.23
N LEU A 448 33.19 22.57 -29.19
CA LEU A 448 33.72 23.84 -28.68
C LEU A 448 33.22 25.06 -29.49
N ALA A 449 33.36 25.04 -30.82
CA ALA A 449 32.89 26.13 -31.69
C ALA A 449 31.36 26.36 -31.54
N ALA A 450 30.59 25.27 -31.49
CA ALA A 450 29.14 25.33 -31.32
C ALA A 450 28.73 25.89 -29.95
N ALA A 451 29.44 25.49 -28.88
CA ALA A 451 29.20 26.02 -27.54
C ALA A 451 29.51 27.51 -27.43
N MET A 452 30.62 27.96 -28.04
CA MET A 452 31.01 29.37 -28.00
C MET A 452 30.06 30.25 -28.80
N LEU A 453 29.58 29.78 -29.96
CA LEU A 453 28.51 30.44 -30.71
C LEU A 453 27.20 30.50 -29.91
N GLN A 454 26.82 29.41 -29.22
CA GLN A 454 25.62 29.38 -28.39
C GLN A 454 25.71 30.42 -27.25
N VAL A 455 26.80 30.40 -26.48
CA VAL A 455 27.04 31.35 -25.38
C VAL A 455 27.02 32.80 -25.89
N ALA A 456 27.61 33.06 -27.05
CA ALA A 456 27.62 34.40 -27.64
C ALA A 456 26.21 34.89 -28.01
N ARG A 457 25.35 34.01 -28.54
CA ARG A 457 23.95 34.32 -28.82
C ARG A 457 23.17 34.60 -27.54
N ASP A 458 23.32 33.76 -26.52
CA ASP A 458 22.64 33.93 -25.24
C ASP A 458 23.03 35.27 -24.57
N LEU A 459 24.31 35.66 -24.67
CA LEU A 459 24.81 36.96 -24.20
C LEU A 459 24.21 38.14 -25.00
N HIS A 460 24.15 38.03 -26.32
CA HIS A 460 23.56 39.04 -27.18
C HIS A 460 22.06 39.23 -26.89
N GLU A 461 21.31 38.14 -26.73
CA GLU A 461 19.88 38.18 -26.35
C GLU A 461 19.66 38.87 -24.99
N ARG A 462 20.64 38.78 -24.09
CA ARG A 462 20.67 39.47 -22.78
C ARG A 462 21.23 40.90 -22.83
N ARG A 463 21.59 41.40 -24.01
CA ARG A 463 22.21 42.72 -24.26
C ARG A 463 23.61 42.89 -23.65
N GLU A 464 24.31 41.78 -23.41
CA GLU A 464 25.72 41.76 -22.99
C GLU A 464 26.66 41.78 -24.21
N ASN A 465 26.54 42.83 -25.03
CA ASN A 465 27.10 42.84 -26.40
C ASN A 465 28.64 42.82 -26.44
N GLY A 466 29.35 43.33 -25.43
CA GLY A 466 30.82 43.31 -25.39
C GLY A 466 31.38 41.88 -25.41
N PRO A 467 31.06 41.06 -24.39
CA PRO A 467 31.45 39.64 -24.35
C PRO A 467 30.89 38.83 -25.54
N ALA A 468 29.66 39.11 -25.97
CA ALA A 468 29.05 38.43 -27.13
C ALA A 468 29.89 38.64 -28.40
N ARG A 469 30.21 39.89 -28.73
CA ARG A 469 31.00 40.26 -29.90
C ARG A 469 32.41 39.66 -29.88
N ALA A 470 33.05 39.64 -28.71
CA ALA A 470 34.36 39.02 -28.52
C ALA A 470 34.32 37.50 -28.80
N ALA A 471 33.29 36.81 -28.29
CA ALA A 471 33.10 35.38 -28.53
C ALA A 471 32.81 35.07 -30.01
N LEU A 472 31.96 35.86 -30.67
CA LEU A 472 31.68 35.71 -32.11
C LEU A 472 32.94 35.94 -32.96
N ALA A 473 33.75 36.94 -32.63
CA ALA A 473 35.01 37.21 -33.32
C ALA A 473 35.98 36.02 -33.18
N GLN A 474 36.13 35.46 -31.98
CA GLN A 474 36.95 34.26 -31.77
C GLN A 474 36.45 33.06 -32.57
N VAL A 475 35.12 32.83 -32.65
CA VAL A 475 34.56 31.75 -33.47
C VAL A 475 34.94 31.93 -34.95
N ALA A 476 34.79 33.14 -35.48
CA ALA A 476 35.11 33.45 -36.88
C ALA A 476 36.62 33.31 -37.21
N THR A 477 37.49 33.60 -36.24
CA THR A 477 38.95 33.52 -36.41
C THR A 477 39.50 32.11 -36.23
N LEU A 478 39.03 31.36 -35.23
CA LEU A 478 39.59 30.06 -34.86
C LEU A 478 39.05 28.89 -35.70
N TRP A 479 37.83 29.01 -36.23
CA TRP A 479 37.21 27.98 -37.08
C TRP A 479 36.70 28.56 -38.41
N PRO A 480 37.55 29.20 -39.23
CA PRO A 480 37.11 30.04 -40.34
C PRO A 480 36.30 29.33 -41.43
N GLY A 481 36.39 28.00 -41.53
CA GLY A 481 35.66 27.16 -42.49
C GLY A 481 34.47 26.39 -41.91
N SER A 482 34.05 26.66 -40.68
CA SER A 482 32.91 25.97 -40.06
C SER A 482 31.59 26.73 -40.23
N ALA A 483 30.47 26.01 -40.19
CA ALA A 483 29.13 26.61 -40.25
C ALA A 483 28.87 27.58 -39.10
N GLU A 484 29.53 27.38 -37.95
CA GLU A 484 29.48 28.28 -36.81
C GLU A 484 30.16 29.62 -37.10
N ALA A 485 31.28 29.63 -37.83
CA ALA A 485 31.96 30.86 -38.23
C ALA A 485 31.14 31.70 -39.21
N ASP A 486 30.44 31.06 -40.16
CA ASP A 486 29.55 31.78 -41.07
C ASP A 486 28.40 32.46 -40.33
N LYS A 487 27.79 31.75 -39.37
CA LYS A 487 26.77 32.33 -38.48
C LYS A 487 27.34 33.46 -37.61
N ALA A 488 28.55 33.30 -37.09
CA ALA A 488 29.17 34.32 -36.25
C ALA A 488 29.44 35.62 -37.03
N ARG A 489 29.94 35.53 -38.27
CA ARG A 489 30.14 36.67 -39.17
C ARG A 489 28.82 37.40 -39.46
N LEU A 490 27.75 36.65 -39.70
CA LEU A 490 26.43 37.22 -39.96
C LEU A 490 25.89 37.99 -38.74
N LEU A 491 26.02 37.42 -37.54
CA LEU A 491 25.62 38.10 -36.30
C LEU A 491 26.45 39.37 -36.05
N LEU A 492 27.77 39.32 -36.26
CA LEU A 492 28.64 40.50 -36.15
C LEU A 492 28.24 41.62 -37.12
N ALA A 493 27.88 41.27 -38.36
CA ALA A 493 27.42 42.22 -39.36
C ALA A 493 26.04 42.83 -39.01
N ALA A 494 25.19 42.08 -38.32
CA ALA A 494 23.87 42.52 -37.86
C ALA A 494 23.93 43.41 -36.59
N GLY A 495 25.12 43.71 -36.07
CA GLY A 495 25.29 44.56 -34.89
C GLY A 495 25.25 43.82 -33.55
N ALA A 496 25.50 42.50 -33.56
CA ALA A 496 25.61 41.71 -32.35
C ALA A 496 26.78 42.08 -31.43
#